data_AF-A0A445DKP3-F1
#
_entry.id   AF-A0A445DKP3-F1
#
_cell.length_a   1.000
_cell.length_b   1.000
_cell.length_c   1.000
_cell.angle_alpha   90.00
_cell.angle_beta   90.00
_cell.angle_gamma   90.00
#
_symmetry.space_group_name_H-M   'P 1'
#
loop_
_entity.id
_entity.type
_entity.pdbx_description
1 polymer ?
#
loop_
_entity_poly.entity_id
_entity_poly.type
_entity_poly.pdbx_seq_one_letter_code
_entity_poly.pdbx_strand_id
1 'polypeptide(L)'
;MKENQLSINHYNELAQLQKLAQILNPPLPATSRTVNQSEKPSILPVLCARASSFVSAFCCSALILACVVSFFFCSASTVCLREQNMPKVKTNRVKYPEGWELIEPTLSELQVKMREAENDPHDGKRKCETLWPIFKIAYQKSRYIFDLYHQRKEISRELYEFCLDQGYADRNLIAKWKKPGYERLCCLRCMQTRDHNFATACVCRVPKQLREEKVIECVHCGCKGCASGD
;
A
#
# COMPACT_ATOMS: atom_id res chain seq x y z
N MET A 1 41.68 -16.36 -49.72
CA MET A 1 40.41 -16.92 -50.28
C MET A 1 39.74 -17.96 -49.39
N LYS A 2 40.44 -18.72 -48.53
CA LYS A 2 39.82 -19.75 -47.66
C LYS A 2 39.13 -19.19 -46.40
N GLU A 3 39.57 -18.05 -45.88
CA GLU A 3 38.99 -17.43 -44.67
C GLU A 3 37.58 -16.87 -44.89
N ASN A 4 37.27 -16.39 -46.10
CA ASN A 4 35.96 -15.81 -46.40
C ASN A 4 34.86 -16.88 -46.57
N GLN A 5 35.23 -18.14 -46.83
CA GLN A 5 34.26 -19.23 -46.93
C GLN A 5 33.85 -19.75 -45.54
N LEU A 6 34.77 -19.73 -44.57
CA LEU A 6 34.51 -20.15 -43.19
C LEU A 6 33.57 -19.20 -42.45
N SER A 7 33.70 -17.88 -42.68
CA SER A 7 32.80 -16.89 -42.08
C SER A 7 31.37 -17.04 -42.60
N ILE A 8 31.19 -17.21 -43.92
CA ILE A 8 29.86 -17.38 -44.55
C ILE A 8 29.16 -18.63 -44.03
N ASN A 9 29.89 -19.74 -43.86
CA ASN A 9 29.32 -20.97 -43.33
C ASN A 9 28.88 -20.83 -41.87
N HIS A 10 29.65 -20.13 -41.03
CA HIS A 10 29.29 -19.86 -39.64
C HIS A 10 28.06 -18.94 -39.52
N TYR A 11 27.93 -17.93 -40.40
CA TYR A 11 26.73 -17.08 -40.43
C TYR A 11 25.46 -17.85 -40.84
N ASN A 12 25.58 -18.78 -41.79
CA ASN A 12 24.46 -19.62 -42.20
C ASN A 12 24.01 -20.59 -41.10
N GLU A 13 24.96 -21.13 -40.32
CA GLU A 13 24.69 -22.02 -39.20
C GLU A 13 24.01 -21.30 -38.02
N LEU A 14 24.46 -20.07 -37.70
CA LEU A 14 23.80 -19.21 -36.71
C LEU A 14 22.37 -18.85 -37.13
N ALA A 15 22.13 -18.58 -38.41
CA ALA A 15 20.79 -18.29 -38.93
C ALA A 15 19.86 -19.52 -38.85
N GLN A 16 20.39 -20.73 -39.02
CA GLN A 16 19.63 -21.97 -38.81
C GLN A 16 19.28 -22.19 -37.33
N LEU A 17 20.21 -21.93 -36.42
CA LEU A 17 19.97 -22.05 -34.98
C LEU A 17 18.93 -21.03 -34.47
N GLN A 18 18.93 -19.79 -34.99
CA GLN A 18 17.91 -18.80 -34.66
C GLN A 18 16.50 -19.20 -35.14
N LYS A 19 16.38 -19.83 -36.32
CA LYS A 19 15.11 -20.36 -36.80
C LYS A 19 14.60 -21.52 -35.94
N LEU A 20 15.47 -22.41 -35.47
CA LEU A 20 15.10 -23.49 -34.56
C LEU A 20 14.64 -22.97 -33.19
N ALA A 21 15.26 -21.90 -32.68
CA ALA A 21 14.87 -21.28 -31.42
C ALA A 21 13.45 -20.69 -31.44
N GLN A 22 12.98 -20.22 -32.60
CA GLN A 22 11.61 -19.70 -32.79
C GLN A 22 10.55 -20.79 -32.88
N ILE A 23 10.92 -22.01 -33.30
CA ILE A 23 10.00 -23.16 -33.33
C ILE A 23 9.76 -23.71 -31.92
N LEU A 24 10.80 -23.70 -31.07
CA LEU A 24 10.72 -24.23 -29.70
C LEU A 24 10.05 -23.27 -28.70
N ASN A 25 9.96 -21.97 -29.00
CA ASN A 25 9.36 -20.97 -28.12
C ASN A 25 8.40 -20.05 -28.90
N PRO A 26 7.14 -20.46 -29.12
CA PRO A 26 6.18 -19.58 -29.77
C PRO A 26 5.84 -18.38 -28.86
N PRO A 27 5.78 -17.15 -29.39
CA PRO A 27 5.41 -15.98 -28.61
C PRO A 27 3.94 -16.09 -28.15
N LEU A 28 3.71 -15.84 -26.86
CA LEU A 28 2.37 -15.82 -26.26
C LEU A 28 1.51 -14.70 -26.87
N PRO A 29 0.20 -14.93 -27.08
CA PRO A 29 -0.68 -13.94 -27.70
C PRO A 29 -0.85 -12.70 -26.83
N ALA A 30 -0.70 -11.53 -27.45
CA ALA A 30 -0.94 -10.24 -26.84
C ALA A 30 -2.44 -10.03 -26.58
N THR A 31 -2.83 -9.95 -25.31
CA THR A 31 -4.19 -9.51 -24.93
C THR A 31 -4.28 -7.99 -25.04
N SER A 32 -4.93 -7.51 -26.09
CA SER A 32 -5.39 -6.13 -26.21
C SER A 32 -6.54 -5.88 -25.23
N ARG A 33 -6.32 -5.05 -24.21
CA ARG A 33 -7.41 -4.31 -23.56
C ARG A 33 -7.14 -2.82 -23.70
N THR A 34 -7.83 -2.24 -24.67
CA THR A 34 -8.16 -0.81 -24.68
C THR A 34 -9.07 -0.52 -23.50
N VAL A 35 -8.64 0.35 -22.59
CA VAL A 35 -9.55 1.05 -21.69
C VAL A 35 -9.25 2.54 -21.82
N ASN A 36 -9.99 3.16 -22.74
CA ASN A 36 -10.32 4.57 -22.61
C ASN A 36 -11.24 4.71 -21.40
N GLN A 37 -10.95 5.68 -20.53
CA GLN A 37 -11.90 6.72 -20.12
C GLN A 37 -11.32 7.54 -18.97
N SER A 38 -10.92 8.76 -19.32
CA SER A 38 -11.21 9.93 -18.51
C SER A 38 -12.72 10.04 -18.35
N GLU A 39 -13.23 10.09 -17.12
CA GLU A 39 -14.42 10.88 -16.78
C GLU A 39 -14.57 11.00 -15.25
N LYS A 40 -15.01 12.18 -14.85
CA LYS A 40 -15.05 12.76 -13.50
C LYS A 40 -16.46 12.55 -12.94
N PRO A 41 -16.70 12.25 -11.65
CA PRO A 41 -18.06 12.20 -11.13
C PRO A 41 -18.48 13.56 -10.57
N SER A 42 -19.59 14.09 -11.09
CA SER A 42 -20.30 15.24 -10.56
C SER A 42 -21.75 14.86 -10.25
N ILE A 43 -22.13 15.06 -8.97
CA ILE A 43 -23.40 15.64 -8.50
C ILE A 43 -24.67 14.73 -8.47
N LEU A 44 -25.00 14.27 -7.24
CA LEU A 44 -26.31 14.26 -6.53
C LEU A 44 -27.54 13.53 -7.16
N PRO A 45 -28.72 13.44 -6.49
CA PRO A 45 -29.11 12.29 -5.66
C PRO A 45 -30.46 11.66 -6.10
N VAL A 46 -30.67 10.36 -5.86
CA VAL A 46 -31.99 9.74 -6.10
C VAL A 46 -32.75 9.61 -4.79
N LEU A 47 -33.86 10.35 -4.71
CA LEU A 47 -34.86 10.32 -3.67
C LEU A 47 -35.69 9.02 -3.66
N CYS A 48 -36.12 8.72 -2.45
CA CYS A 48 -37.18 7.83 -1.98
C CYS A 48 -38.49 7.82 -2.83
N ALA A 49 -38.98 6.62 -3.16
CA ALA A 49 -40.39 6.21 -3.28
C ALA A 49 -40.38 4.69 -3.58
N ARG A 50 -41.24 3.80 -3.07
CA ARG A 50 -42.63 3.91 -2.66
C ARG A 50 -42.98 2.66 -1.84
N ALA A 51 -43.74 2.85 -0.76
CA ALA A 51 -44.32 1.78 0.05
C ALA A 51 -45.62 1.23 -0.59
N SER A 52 -46.07 0.08 -0.04
CA SER A 52 -47.43 -0.50 -0.07
C SER A 52 -47.86 -1.14 -1.42
N SER A 53 -48.45 -2.33 -1.53
CA SER A 53 -49.27 -3.16 -0.62
C SER A 53 -49.29 -4.60 -1.18
N PHE A 54 -49.57 -5.63 -0.37
CA PHE A 54 -50.66 -6.59 -0.60
C PHE A 54 -50.76 -7.57 0.58
N VAL A 55 -51.97 -7.66 1.13
CA VAL A 55 -52.37 -8.44 2.30
C VAL A 55 -53.07 -9.73 1.85
N SER A 56 -52.75 -10.82 2.54
CA SER A 56 -53.51 -12.08 2.78
C SER A 56 -53.95 -13.00 1.63
N ALA A 57 -53.55 -14.28 1.74
CA ALA A 57 -54.42 -15.48 1.74
C ALA A 57 -53.55 -16.70 2.12
N PHE A 58 -53.62 -17.17 3.36
CA PHE A 58 -54.32 -18.38 3.82
C PHE A 58 -53.78 -19.74 3.34
N CYS A 59 -53.26 -20.48 4.34
CA CYS A 59 -53.44 -21.91 4.61
C CYS A 59 -52.59 -22.99 3.91
N CYS A 60 -52.25 -23.97 4.78
CA CYS A 60 -51.56 -25.25 4.57
C CYS A 60 -50.05 -25.11 4.32
N SER A 61 -49.13 -25.65 5.12
CA SER A 61 -49.22 -26.78 6.04
C SER A 61 -48.03 -26.73 6.99
N ALA A 62 -48.27 -27.19 8.21
CA ALA A 62 -47.31 -27.36 9.28
C ALA A 62 -46.05 -28.14 8.84
N LEU A 63 -44.94 -27.90 9.57
CA LEU A 63 -43.65 -28.62 9.57
C LEU A 63 -42.42 -27.96 8.91
N ILE A 64 -42.27 -26.63 8.94
CA ILE A 64 -40.92 -26.02 8.85
C ILE A 64 -40.79 -24.83 9.83
N LEU A 65 -41.07 -25.07 11.11
CA LEU A 65 -40.94 -24.06 12.19
C LEU A 65 -39.74 -24.32 13.12
N ALA A 66 -38.68 -24.96 12.63
CA ALA A 66 -37.49 -25.23 13.45
C ALA A 66 -36.13 -25.07 12.75
N CYS A 67 -36.07 -24.74 11.46
CA CYS A 67 -34.79 -24.63 10.73
C CYS A 67 -34.39 -23.20 10.33
N VAL A 68 -35.22 -22.18 10.56
CA VAL A 68 -34.93 -20.81 10.09
C VAL A 68 -34.50 -19.85 11.21
N VAL A 69 -34.53 -20.29 12.48
CA VAL A 69 -34.18 -19.44 13.64
C VAL A 69 -32.73 -19.62 14.11
N SER A 70 -31.90 -20.40 13.37
CA SER A 70 -30.49 -20.62 13.74
C SER A 70 -29.48 -20.22 12.65
N PHE A 71 -29.92 -19.59 11.56
CA PHE A 71 -29.03 -19.13 10.48
C PHE A 71 -29.04 -17.61 10.23
N PHE A 72 -29.72 -16.84 11.09
CA PHE A 72 -29.77 -15.37 11.02
C PHE A 72 -28.94 -14.68 12.11
N PHE A 73 -27.86 -15.33 12.55
CA PHE A 73 -26.86 -14.77 13.48
C PHE A 73 -25.46 -14.81 12.86
N CYS A 74 -25.32 -14.47 11.57
CA CYS A 74 -23.99 -14.29 10.99
C CYS A 74 -24.06 -13.39 9.76
N SER A 75 -24.02 -12.07 9.97
CA SER A 75 -23.35 -11.08 9.09
C SER A 75 -23.92 -9.68 9.32
N ALA A 76 -23.71 -9.14 10.51
CA ALA A 76 -23.70 -7.68 10.71
C ALA A 76 -22.30 -7.23 11.15
N SER A 77 -21.27 -7.76 10.48
CA SER A 77 -20.02 -7.02 10.34
C SER A 77 -20.22 -6.05 9.18
N THR A 78 -20.98 -4.99 9.43
CA THR A 78 -20.85 -3.77 8.64
C THR A 78 -19.39 -3.37 8.79
N VAL A 79 -18.60 -3.66 7.76
CA VAL A 79 -17.28 -3.10 7.59
C VAL A 79 -17.50 -1.60 7.58
N CYS A 80 -17.22 -0.95 8.71
CA CYS A 80 -16.96 0.47 8.76
C CYS A 80 -15.79 0.70 7.80
N LEU A 81 -16.09 1.07 6.56
CA LEU A 81 -15.15 1.73 5.67
C LEU A 81 -14.83 3.05 6.34
N ARG A 82 -13.85 3.00 7.26
CA ARG A 82 -13.34 4.15 7.97
C ARG A 82 -12.62 4.99 6.93
N GLU A 83 -13.28 6.07 6.54
CA GLU A 83 -12.78 7.12 5.69
C GLU A 83 -11.50 7.69 6.30
N GLN A 84 -10.37 7.21 5.81
CA GLN A 84 -9.04 7.71 6.17
C GLN A 84 -8.43 8.21 4.88
N ASN A 85 -8.50 9.52 4.64
CA ASN A 85 -7.51 10.24 3.83
C ASN A 85 -7.73 11.76 3.76
N MET A 86 -8.21 12.37 4.84
CA MET A 86 -7.94 13.81 5.04
C MET A 86 -7.30 14.00 6.40
N PRO A 87 -6.12 14.67 6.49
CA PRO A 87 -5.62 15.10 7.77
C PRO A 87 -6.72 15.97 8.40
N LYS A 88 -7.17 15.60 9.60
CA LYS A 88 -8.20 16.37 10.29
C LYS A 88 -7.66 17.77 10.50
N VAL A 89 -8.28 18.75 9.85
CA VAL A 89 -7.95 20.16 10.05
C VAL A 89 -8.06 20.44 11.54
N LYS A 90 -6.99 20.96 12.14
CA LYS A 90 -6.95 21.33 13.56
C LYS A 90 -8.05 22.38 13.80
N THR A 91 -9.20 21.94 14.30
CA THR A 91 -10.27 22.84 14.72
C THR A 91 -10.10 23.12 16.21
N ASN A 92 -10.52 24.30 16.67
CA ASN A 92 -10.46 24.73 18.07
C ASN A 92 -11.23 23.83 19.07
N ARG A 93 -11.86 22.74 18.59
CA ARG A 93 -12.71 21.83 19.37
C ARG A 93 -11.97 20.58 19.86
N VAL A 94 -10.71 20.39 19.47
CA VAL A 94 -9.94 19.19 19.83
C VAL A 94 -9.35 19.37 21.23
N LYS A 95 -9.79 18.53 22.17
CA LYS A 95 -9.19 18.45 23.50
C LYS A 95 -7.91 17.61 23.42
N TYR A 96 -6.78 18.20 23.80
CA TYR A 96 -5.51 17.50 23.86
C TYR A 96 -5.40 16.72 25.18
N PRO A 97 -4.95 15.45 25.15
CA PRO A 97 -4.70 14.67 26.36
C PRO A 97 -3.37 15.06 27.02
N GLU A 98 -3.16 14.58 28.24
CA GLU A 98 -1.95 14.83 29.03
C GLU A 98 -0.67 14.41 28.28
N GLY A 99 0.39 15.22 28.37
CA GLY A 99 1.68 14.94 27.76
C GLY A 99 1.82 15.37 26.29
N TRP A 100 0.80 16.02 25.70
CA TRP A 100 0.87 16.55 24.33
C TRP A 100 2.00 17.59 24.13
N GLU A 101 2.24 18.42 25.13
CA GLU A 101 3.22 19.53 25.07
C GLU A 101 4.64 19.07 24.74
N LEU A 102 5.02 17.85 25.18
CA LEU A 102 6.36 17.30 24.95
C LEU A 102 6.57 16.84 23.50
N ILE A 103 5.51 16.39 22.83
CA ILE A 103 5.58 15.80 21.47
C ILE A 103 5.17 16.78 20.37
N GLU A 104 4.43 17.83 20.72
CA GLU A 104 3.97 18.83 19.78
C GLU A 104 5.10 19.50 18.97
N PRO A 105 6.22 19.97 19.56
CA PRO A 105 7.24 20.67 18.79
C PRO A 105 7.86 19.78 17.71
N THR A 106 8.20 18.55 18.06
CA THR A 106 8.82 17.59 17.11
C THR A 106 7.86 17.17 16.00
N LEU A 107 6.58 16.95 16.32
CA LEU A 107 5.56 16.64 15.31
C LEU A 107 5.31 17.84 14.38
N SER A 108 5.32 19.07 14.91
CA SER A 108 5.19 20.29 14.11
C SER A 108 6.36 20.44 13.13
N GLU A 109 7.60 20.25 13.59
CA GLU A 109 8.79 20.27 12.74
C GLU A 109 8.71 19.24 11.61
N LEU A 110 8.26 18.02 11.90
CA LEU A 110 8.09 16.97 10.88
C LEU A 110 6.98 17.31 9.88
N GLN A 111 5.92 18.00 10.31
CA GLN A 111 4.86 18.49 9.41
C GLN A 111 5.36 19.61 8.50
N VAL A 112 6.17 20.53 9.02
CA VAL A 112 6.81 21.58 8.22
C VAL A 112 7.70 20.96 7.15
N LYS A 113 8.55 19.99 7.53
CA LYS A 113 9.39 19.24 6.58
C LYS A 113 8.58 18.50 5.51
N MET A 114 7.41 17.97 5.86
CA MET A 114 6.51 17.32 4.89
C MET A 114 5.99 18.32 3.86
N ARG A 115 5.58 19.52 4.30
CA ARG A 115 5.13 20.59 3.41
C ARG A 115 6.27 21.12 2.52
N GLU A 116 7.48 21.23 3.06
CA GLU A 116 8.68 21.58 2.28
C GLU A 116 8.93 20.54 1.18
N ALA A 117 8.93 19.25 1.53
CA ALA A 117 9.12 18.16 0.58
C ALA A 117 8.02 18.08 -0.50
N GLU A 118 6.79 18.48 -0.19
CA GLU A 118 5.69 18.58 -1.16
C GLU A 118 5.89 19.75 -2.13
N ASN A 119 6.44 20.87 -1.66
CA ASN A 119 6.67 22.07 -2.46
C ASN A 119 8.01 22.06 -3.23
N ASP A 120 8.92 21.15 -2.88
CA ASP A 120 10.24 21.08 -3.49
C ASP A 120 10.14 20.89 -5.02
N PRO A 121 10.86 21.70 -5.82
CA PRO A 121 10.85 21.54 -7.26
C PRO A 121 11.39 20.17 -7.66
N HIS A 122 10.77 19.59 -8.68
CA HIS A 122 11.04 18.23 -9.15
C HIS A 122 12.10 18.19 -10.26
N ASP A 123 12.83 19.29 -10.49
CA ASP A 123 13.68 19.46 -11.65
C ASP A 123 14.94 18.57 -11.56
N GLY A 124 15.21 17.80 -12.62
CA GLY A 124 16.33 16.86 -12.69
C GLY A 124 16.19 15.54 -11.90
N LYS A 125 15.10 15.32 -11.16
CA LYS A 125 14.86 14.07 -10.41
C LYS A 125 13.97 13.10 -11.19
N ARG A 126 14.11 11.79 -10.94
CA ARG A 126 13.15 10.82 -11.48
C ARG A 126 11.79 11.01 -10.80
N LYS A 127 10.70 10.72 -11.51
CA LYS A 127 9.32 10.80 -10.96
C LYS A 127 9.16 10.07 -9.62
N CYS A 128 9.84 8.93 -9.48
CA CYS A 128 9.83 8.15 -8.24
C CYS A 128 10.60 8.83 -7.11
N GLU A 129 11.75 9.43 -7.42
CA GLU A 129 12.66 10.06 -6.46
C GLU A 129 12.04 11.29 -5.80
N THR A 130 11.18 12.00 -6.54
CA THR A 130 10.39 13.12 -6.01
C THR A 130 9.58 12.72 -4.76
N LEU A 131 9.05 11.50 -4.71
CA LEU A 131 8.18 11.04 -3.62
C LEU A 131 8.96 10.44 -2.45
N TRP A 132 10.24 10.12 -2.61
CA TRP A 132 11.03 9.45 -1.57
C TRP A 132 11.14 10.26 -0.27
N PRO A 133 11.37 11.60 -0.31
CA PRO A 133 11.39 12.42 0.91
C PRO A 133 10.07 12.35 1.70
N ILE A 134 8.93 12.33 0.99
CA ILE A 134 7.59 12.23 1.60
C ILE A 134 7.47 10.91 2.38
N PHE A 135 7.83 9.79 1.75
CA PHE A 135 7.80 8.49 2.44
C PHE A 135 8.78 8.41 3.61
N LYS A 136 9.96 9.02 3.49
CA LYS A 136 10.95 9.07 4.56
C LYS A 136 10.42 9.82 5.78
N ILE A 137 9.81 10.98 5.58
CA ILE A 137 9.23 11.79 6.66
C ILE A 137 8.02 11.07 7.28
N ALA A 138 7.17 10.44 6.47
CA ALA A 138 6.02 9.67 6.97
C ALA A 138 6.45 8.48 7.85
N TYR A 139 7.52 7.78 7.43
CA TYR A 139 8.15 6.73 8.23
C TYR A 139 8.72 7.30 9.54
N GLN A 140 9.48 8.38 9.48
CA GLN A 140 10.08 9.03 10.67
C GLN A 140 9.01 9.46 11.68
N LYS A 141 7.94 10.10 11.21
CA LYS A 141 6.81 10.52 12.04
C LYS A 141 6.14 9.35 12.76
N SER A 142 5.84 8.27 12.03
CA SER A 142 5.23 7.07 12.61
C SER A 142 6.20 6.36 13.57
N ARG A 143 7.49 6.36 13.26
CA ARG A 143 8.52 5.69 14.06
C ARG A 143 8.77 6.42 15.38
N TYR A 144 8.80 7.75 15.36
CA TYR A 144 8.92 8.57 16.57
C TYR A 144 7.83 8.24 17.59
N ILE A 145 6.57 8.21 17.16
CA ILE A 145 5.43 7.87 18.03
C ILE A 145 5.52 6.41 18.51
N PHE A 146 5.94 5.49 17.64
CA PHE A 146 6.12 4.09 18.00
C PHE A 146 7.19 3.89 19.08
N ASP A 147 8.35 4.54 18.94
CA ASP A 147 9.47 4.40 19.86
C ASP A 147 9.15 5.03 21.23
N LEU A 148 8.46 6.17 21.25
CA LEU A 148 8.00 6.80 22.49
C LEU A 148 7.04 5.93 23.30
N TYR A 149 6.14 5.20 22.63
CA TYR A 149 5.18 4.33 23.32
C TYR A 149 5.76 2.96 23.69
N HIS A 150 6.49 2.31 22.77
CA HIS A 150 6.94 0.93 22.96
C HIS A 150 8.31 0.81 23.63
N GLN A 151 9.27 1.68 23.29
CA GLN A 151 10.63 1.60 23.83
C GLN A 151 10.75 2.43 25.12
N ARG A 152 10.42 3.72 25.06
CA ARG A 152 10.62 4.66 26.18
C ARG A 152 9.45 4.70 27.17
N LYS A 153 8.23 4.42 26.71
CA LYS A 153 6.98 4.45 27.50
C LYS A 153 6.71 5.81 28.18
N GLU A 154 7.11 6.91 27.53
CA GLU A 154 6.89 8.28 28.03
C GLU A 154 5.46 8.79 27.74
N ILE A 155 4.74 8.13 26.82
CA ILE A 155 3.40 8.52 26.37
C ILE A 155 2.32 7.63 27.02
N SER A 156 1.23 8.24 27.47
CA SER A 156 0.03 7.53 27.93
C SER A 156 -0.70 6.82 26.78
N ARG A 157 -1.45 5.77 27.10
CA ARG A 157 -2.24 5.02 26.10
C ARG A 157 -3.25 5.92 25.37
N GLU A 158 -3.88 6.84 26.09
CA GLU A 158 -4.87 7.76 25.54
C GLU A 158 -4.27 8.70 24.49
N LEU A 159 -3.09 9.26 24.79
CA LEU A 159 -2.36 10.12 23.87
C LEU A 159 -1.89 9.35 22.62
N TYR A 160 -1.46 8.10 22.78
CA TYR A 160 -1.09 7.24 21.66
C TYR A 160 -2.29 6.95 20.73
N GLU A 161 -3.45 6.60 21.29
CA GLU A 161 -4.67 6.34 20.51
C GLU A 161 -5.16 7.61 19.80
N PHE A 162 -5.09 8.76 20.48
CA PHE A 162 -5.37 10.07 19.89
C PHE A 162 -4.48 10.36 18.67
N CYS A 163 -3.17 10.12 18.78
CA CYS A 163 -2.23 10.31 17.67
C CYS A 163 -2.57 9.47 16.43
N LEU A 164 -3.03 8.22 16.65
CA LEU A 164 -3.47 7.34 15.57
C LEU A 164 -4.80 7.79 14.95
N ASP A 165 -5.72 8.34 15.74
CA ASP A 165 -7.04 8.77 15.27
C ASP A 165 -7.05 10.13 14.56
N GLN A 166 -6.05 10.97 14.83
CA GLN A 166 -5.77 12.20 14.09
C GLN A 166 -4.89 11.97 12.85
N GLY A 167 -4.28 10.78 12.70
CA GLY A 167 -3.43 10.46 11.55
C GLY A 167 -2.00 11.01 11.66
N TYR A 168 -1.51 11.28 12.87
CA TYR A 168 -0.09 11.59 13.07
C TYR A 168 0.78 10.36 12.80
N ALA A 169 0.30 9.15 13.09
CA ALA A 169 0.97 7.90 12.78
C ALA A 169 0.08 6.96 11.97
N ASP A 170 0.69 6.12 11.13
CA ASP A 170 -0.01 5.09 10.37
C ASP A 170 -0.24 3.83 11.21
N ARG A 171 -1.51 3.54 11.49
CA ARG A 171 -1.95 2.38 12.25
C ARG A 171 -1.56 1.06 11.58
N ASN A 172 -1.64 0.99 10.26
CA ASN A 172 -1.35 -0.22 9.49
C ASN A 172 0.15 -0.51 9.49
N LEU A 173 0.98 0.51 9.33
CA LEU A 173 2.44 0.36 9.37
C LEU A 173 2.92 -0.09 10.75
N ILE A 174 2.43 0.53 11.82
CA ILE A 174 2.73 0.14 13.20
C ILE A 174 2.29 -1.30 13.48
N ALA A 175 1.12 -1.71 13.00
CA ALA A 175 0.66 -3.09 13.16
C ALA A 175 1.62 -4.11 12.50
N LYS A 176 2.34 -3.72 11.43
CA LYS A 176 3.37 -4.57 10.83
C LYS A 176 4.66 -4.57 11.65
N TRP A 177 5.09 -3.44 12.21
CA TRP A 177 6.31 -3.40 13.03
C TRP A 177 6.23 -4.26 14.30
N LYS A 178 5.02 -4.52 14.81
CA LYS A 178 4.80 -5.46 15.92
C LYS A 178 5.03 -6.91 15.53
N LYS A 179 5.05 -7.25 14.24
CA LYS A 179 5.27 -8.62 13.77
C LYS A 179 6.78 -8.87 13.59
N PRO A 180 7.27 -10.06 13.99
CA PRO A 180 8.68 -10.41 13.81
C PRO A 180 9.04 -10.40 12.31
N GLY A 181 10.24 -9.94 11.99
CA GLY A 181 10.74 -9.81 10.61
C GLY A 181 10.25 -8.58 9.85
N TYR A 182 9.38 -7.75 10.43
CA TYR A 182 8.91 -6.49 9.84
C TYR A 182 9.26 -5.26 10.68
N GLU A 183 10.07 -5.39 11.73
CA GLU A 183 10.42 -4.31 12.67
C GLU A 183 11.01 -3.05 12.01
N ARG A 184 11.68 -3.20 10.86
CA ARG A 184 12.31 -2.09 10.10
C ARG A 184 11.64 -1.85 8.74
N LEU A 185 10.39 -2.27 8.57
CA LEU A 185 9.65 -2.13 7.32
C LEU A 185 9.51 -0.64 6.92
N CYS A 186 9.92 -0.30 5.70
CA CYS A 186 9.94 1.07 5.20
C CYS A 186 8.56 1.66 4.87
N CYS A 187 7.70 0.91 4.17
CA CYS A 187 6.35 1.32 3.82
C CYS A 187 5.48 0.09 3.50
N LEU A 188 4.16 0.28 3.46
CA LEU A 188 3.20 -0.80 3.16
C LEU A 188 3.30 -1.27 1.70
N ARG A 189 3.68 -0.38 0.78
CA ARG A 189 3.78 -0.71 -0.65
C ARG A 189 4.84 -1.77 -0.94
N CYS A 190 5.98 -1.71 -0.25
CA CYS A 190 7.09 -2.64 -0.45
C CYS A 190 6.78 -4.10 -0.06
N MET A 191 5.76 -4.32 0.77
CA MET A 191 5.31 -5.67 1.14
C MET A 191 4.07 -6.13 0.36
N GLN A 192 3.40 -5.23 -0.35
CA GLN A 192 2.15 -5.53 -1.02
C GLN A 192 2.45 -6.20 -2.38
N THR A 193 2.07 -7.46 -2.52
CA THR A 193 2.29 -8.23 -3.75
C THR A 193 1.60 -7.60 -4.97
N ARG A 194 0.42 -7.01 -4.77
CA ARG A 194 -0.38 -6.34 -5.81
C ARG A 194 0.29 -5.14 -6.47
N ASP A 195 1.25 -4.49 -5.81
CA ASP A 195 1.96 -3.32 -6.34
C ASP A 195 3.14 -3.69 -7.26
N HIS A 196 3.43 -4.98 -7.42
CA HIS A 196 4.55 -5.50 -8.20
C HIS A 196 4.06 -6.40 -9.34
N ASN A 197 4.72 -6.35 -10.49
CA ASN A 197 4.30 -7.09 -11.69
C ASN A 197 4.25 -8.61 -11.49
N PHE A 198 5.17 -9.17 -10.70
CA PHE A 198 5.27 -10.63 -10.47
C PHE A 198 4.61 -11.09 -9.17
N ALA A 199 3.76 -10.25 -8.56
CA ALA A 199 3.13 -10.55 -7.27
C ALA A 199 4.12 -10.91 -6.14
N THR A 200 5.36 -10.42 -6.23
CA THR A 200 6.42 -10.64 -5.24
C THR A 200 6.57 -9.43 -4.31
N ALA A 201 7.41 -9.57 -3.28
CA ALA A 201 7.81 -8.44 -2.43
C ALA A 201 8.89 -7.59 -3.12
N CYS A 202 9.04 -6.35 -2.68
CA CYS A 202 10.05 -5.46 -3.22
C CYS A 202 11.48 -5.95 -2.90
N VAL A 203 12.44 -5.63 -3.78
CA VAL A 203 13.88 -5.93 -3.60
C VAL A 203 14.43 -5.45 -2.26
N CYS A 204 13.87 -4.37 -1.69
CA CYS A 204 14.29 -3.85 -0.39
C CYS A 204 14.00 -4.78 0.79
N ARG A 205 13.14 -5.79 0.62
CA ARG A 205 12.86 -6.81 1.64
C ARG A 205 13.83 -7.98 1.61
N VAL A 206 14.66 -8.09 0.58
CA VAL A 206 15.67 -9.15 0.46
C VAL A 206 16.89 -8.78 1.32
N PRO A 207 17.35 -9.65 2.24
CA PRO A 207 18.53 -9.39 3.07
C PRO A 207 19.80 -9.13 2.24
N LYS A 208 20.68 -8.23 2.70
CA LYS A 208 21.88 -7.79 1.98
C LYS A 208 22.80 -8.95 1.60
N GLN A 209 22.88 -9.98 2.46
CA GLN A 209 23.74 -11.15 2.25
C GLN A 209 23.35 -11.98 1.02
N LEU A 210 22.08 -11.94 0.63
CA LEU A 210 21.53 -12.68 -0.50
C LEU A 210 21.49 -11.84 -1.79
N ARG A 211 21.94 -10.58 -1.75
CA ARG A 211 21.90 -9.68 -2.91
C ARG A 211 23.22 -9.70 -3.66
N GLU A 212 23.13 -9.76 -4.98
CA GLU A 212 24.25 -9.62 -5.90
C GLU A 212 24.79 -8.17 -5.89
N GLU A 213 23.89 -7.18 -5.88
CA GLU A 213 24.23 -5.76 -5.81
C GLU A 213 24.13 -5.21 -4.37
N LYS A 214 25.20 -4.53 -3.93
CA LYS A 214 25.33 -4.03 -2.54
C LYS A 214 24.52 -2.75 -2.29
N VAL A 215 24.37 -1.89 -3.30
CA VAL A 215 23.66 -0.61 -3.19
C VAL A 215 22.38 -0.68 -3.99
N ILE A 216 21.26 -0.84 -3.30
CA ILE A 216 19.93 -0.84 -3.93
C ILE A 216 19.17 0.41 -3.51
N GLU A 217 18.34 0.91 -4.40
CA GLU A 217 17.39 1.98 -4.12
C GLU A 217 15.99 1.53 -4.52
N CYS A 218 15.09 1.44 -3.54
CA CYS A 218 13.73 1.05 -3.80
C CYS A 218 13.00 2.09 -4.66
N VAL A 219 12.37 1.65 -5.75
CA VAL A 219 11.59 2.53 -6.63
C VAL A 219 10.45 3.25 -5.88
N HIS A 220 9.81 2.58 -4.89
CA HIS A 220 8.66 3.16 -4.19
C HIS A 220 9.03 4.20 -3.13
N CYS A 221 10.05 3.96 -2.33
CA CYS A 221 10.36 4.78 -1.15
C CYS A 221 11.83 5.15 -0.99
N GLY A 222 12.71 4.74 -1.90
CA GLY A 222 14.14 5.07 -1.86
C GLY A 222 14.94 4.38 -0.76
N CYS A 223 14.37 3.39 -0.06
CA CYS A 223 15.10 2.69 0.99
C CYS A 223 16.18 1.75 0.44
N LYS A 224 17.26 1.54 1.22
CA LYS A 224 18.44 0.73 0.87
C LYS A 224 18.43 -0.69 1.46
N GLY A 225 17.26 -1.12 1.93
CA GLY A 225 17.06 -2.35 2.68
C GLY A 225 16.16 -2.11 3.90
N CYS A 226 15.17 -2.97 4.07
CA CYS A 226 14.20 -2.92 5.16
C CYS A 226 13.94 -4.32 5.76
N ALA A 227 14.81 -5.29 5.45
CA ALA A 227 14.85 -6.55 6.17
C ALA A 227 15.38 -6.28 7.59
N SER A 228 14.77 -6.91 8.60
CA SER A 228 15.16 -6.67 10.00
C SER A 228 16.53 -7.26 10.36
N GLY A 229 17.05 -8.20 9.57
CA GLY A 229 18.36 -8.84 9.79
C GLY A 229 19.54 -8.17 9.07
N ASP A 230 19.34 -6.99 8.48
CA ASP A 230 20.33 -6.23 7.69
C ASP A 230 21.07 -5.14 8.47
#